data_AF-A0A6N7MB81-F1
#
_entry.id   AF-A0A6N7MB81-F1
#
_cell.length_a   1.000
_cell.length_b   1.000
_cell.length_c   1.000
_cell.angle_alpha   90.00
_cell.angle_beta   90.00
_cell.angle_gamma   90.00
#
_symmetry.space_group_name_H-M   'P 1'
#
loop_
_entity.id
_entity.type
_entity.pdbx_description
1 polymer ?
#
loop_
_entity_poly.entity_id
_entity_poly.type
_entity_poly.pdbx_seq_one_letter_code
_entity_poly.pdbx_strand_id
1 'polypeptide(L)'
;MKRIVFKYLIFCLSLFLFTQCEKDNSLVNTTKNAEIIDFIPEKCYCCWGWIIKAGSDTIKADQLPNQDIIGHEINSPIKVTIEIGEKTIVCSSSPFYKFDYYEIKKLILND
;
A
#
# COMPACT_ATOMS: atom_id res chain seq x y z
N MET A 1 32.76 36.96 -9.90
CA MET A 1 31.61 36.51 -9.09
C MET A 1 30.49 35.76 -9.86
N LYS A 2 30.50 35.69 -11.21
CA LYS A 2 29.44 35.00 -11.98
C LYS A 2 29.70 33.50 -12.28
N ARG A 3 30.96 33.05 -12.26
CA ARG A 3 31.34 31.65 -12.59
C ARG A 3 31.07 30.63 -11.48
N ILE A 4 30.99 31.09 -10.23
CA ILE A 4 30.82 30.23 -9.05
C ILE A 4 29.36 29.75 -8.96
N VAL A 5 28.39 30.62 -9.25
CA VAL A 5 26.95 30.32 -9.19
C VAL A 5 26.54 29.26 -10.22
N PHE A 6 27.13 29.30 -11.42
CA PHE A 6 26.82 28.35 -12.50
C PHE A 6 27.27 26.91 -12.18
N LYS A 7 28.34 26.76 -11.40
CA LYS A 7 28.91 25.45 -11.02
C LYS A 7 28.04 24.71 -10.00
N TYR A 8 27.40 25.44 -9.07
CA TYR A 8 26.47 24.87 -8.10
C TYR A 8 25.09 24.58 -8.68
N LEU A 9 24.67 25.35 -9.69
CA LEU A 9 23.38 25.13 -10.38
C LEU A 9 23.34 23.78 -11.11
N ILE A 10 24.47 23.37 -11.72
CA ILE A 10 24.61 22.07 -12.40
C ILE A 10 24.68 20.92 -11.39
N PHE A 11 25.27 21.14 -10.22
CA PHE A 11 25.43 20.12 -9.18
C PHE A 11 24.10 19.75 -8.50
N CYS A 12 23.17 20.70 -8.33
CA CYS A 12 21.82 20.39 -7.83
C CYS A 12 20.96 19.63 -8.85
N LEU A 13 21.19 19.81 -10.15
CA LEU A 13 20.39 19.18 -11.20
C LEU A 13 20.72 17.69 -11.39
N SER A 14 21.93 17.25 -11.02
CA SER A 14 22.35 15.84 -11.14
C SER A 14 21.84 14.93 -10.02
N LEU A 15 21.30 15.48 -8.93
CA LEU A 15 20.80 14.69 -7.78
C LEU A 15 19.39 14.13 -8.00
N PHE A 16 18.69 14.53 -9.06
CA PHE A 16 17.32 14.10 -9.35
C PHE A 16 17.21 12.85 -10.23
N LEU A 17 18.31 12.28 -10.72
CA LEU A 17 18.27 11.27 -11.80
C LEU A 17 18.28 9.80 -11.36
N PHE A 18 18.27 9.49 -10.06
CA PHE A 18 18.37 8.10 -9.59
C PHE A 18 17.28 7.65 -8.61
N THR A 19 16.09 8.23 -8.65
CA THR A 19 14.93 7.57 -8.03
C THR A 19 14.37 6.52 -8.99
N GLN A 20 15.14 5.46 -9.24
CA GLN A 20 14.60 4.27 -9.88
C GLN A 20 13.75 3.56 -8.81
N CYS A 21 12.49 3.98 -8.71
CA CYS A 21 11.51 3.35 -7.83
C CYS A 21 11.25 1.94 -8.39
N GLU A 22 11.94 0.95 -7.83
CA GLU A 22 11.77 -0.45 -8.21
C GLU A 22 10.37 -0.89 -7.75
N LYS A 23 9.50 -1.21 -8.71
CA LYS A 23 8.12 -1.60 -8.44
C LYS A 23 8.14 -3.03 -7.91
N ASP A 24 8.24 -3.20 -6.58
CA ASP A 24 8.11 -4.51 -5.94
C ASP A 24 6.70 -5.08 -6.21
N ASN A 25 6.67 -6.07 -7.09
CA ASN A 25 5.47 -6.74 -7.59
C ASN A 25 5.32 -8.16 -7.00
N SER A 26 6.11 -8.53 -5.99
CA SER A 26 6.13 -9.89 -5.43
C SER A 26 4.77 -10.37 -4.88
N LEU A 27 3.89 -9.43 -4.52
CA LEU A 27 2.53 -9.72 -4.03
C LEU A 27 1.47 -9.83 -5.12
N VAL A 28 1.71 -9.28 -6.31
CA VAL A 28 0.68 -9.13 -7.35
C VAL A 28 0.34 -10.49 -7.98
N ASN A 29 -0.96 -10.73 -8.20
CA ASN A 29 -1.51 -11.99 -8.73
C ASN A 29 -1.16 -13.22 -7.89
N THR A 30 -1.04 -13.05 -6.58
CA THR A 30 -0.85 -14.16 -5.63
C THR A 30 -2.11 -14.40 -4.82
N THR A 31 -2.37 -15.67 -4.49
CA THR A 31 -3.39 -16.04 -3.51
C THR A 31 -2.71 -16.37 -2.19
N LYS A 32 -3.15 -15.75 -1.10
CA LYS A 32 -2.54 -15.93 0.23
C LYS A 32 -3.60 -16.01 1.33
N ASN A 33 -3.28 -16.77 2.37
CA ASN A 33 -3.94 -16.63 3.66
C ASN A 33 -3.56 -15.27 4.25
N ALA A 34 -4.56 -14.57 4.77
CA ALA A 34 -4.41 -13.23 5.30
C ALA A 34 -5.36 -13.00 6.48
N GLU A 35 -5.16 -11.87 7.15
CA GLU A 35 -6.00 -11.39 8.24
C GLU A 35 -6.38 -9.95 7.97
N ILE A 36 -7.67 -9.63 8.00
CA ILE A 36 -8.14 -8.24 8.07
C ILE A 36 -8.05 -7.84 9.52
N ILE A 37 -7.23 -6.83 9.82
CA ILE A 37 -6.89 -6.47 11.20
C ILE A 37 -7.48 -5.13 11.64
N ASP A 38 -7.81 -4.26 10.70
CA ASP A 38 -8.38 -2.94 11.01
C ASP A 38 -9.04 -2.31 9.77
N PHE A 39 -9.84 -1.29 10.00
CA PHE A 39 -10.37 -0.39 8.98
C PHE A 39 -10.25 1.06 9.46
N ILE A 40 -9.52 1.90 8.71
CA ILE A 40 -9.38 3.32 9.03
C ILE A 40 -10.44 4.12 8.23
N PRO A 41 -11.47 4.68 8.89
CA PRO A 41 -12.55 5.41 8.20
C PRO A 41 -12.16 6.85 7.83
N GLU A 42 -11.07 7.37 8.38
CA GLU A 42 -10.63 8.74 8.14
C GLU A 42 -10.25 8.94 6.67
N LYS A 43 -11.06 9.70 5.93
CA LYS A 43 -10.84 9.97 4.51
C LYS A 43 -9.61 10.86 4.30
N CYS A 44 -8.56 10.25 3.77
CA CYS A 44 -7.27 10.85 3.45
C CYS A 44 -6.60 9.96 2.39
N TYR A 45 -5.56 10.41 1.69
CA TYR A 45 -5.02 9.63 0.56
C TYR A 45 -4.37 8.27 0.97
N CYS A 46 -3.56 8.24 2.04
CA CYS A 46 -2.77 7.06 2.43
C CYS A 46 -3.08 6.52 3.84
N CYS A 47 -3.95 7.19 4.60
CA CYS A 47 -4.30 6.79 5.95
C CYS A 47 -5.61 5.98 5.99
N TRP A 48 -6.50 6.10 5.00
CA TRP A 48 -7.81 5.44 4.98
C TRP A 48 -7.78 3.98 4.52
N GLY A 49 -8.88 3.25 4.71
CA GLY A 49 -9.12 1.94 4.10
C GLY A 49 -8.77 0.76 5.00
N TRP A 50 -8.85 -0.43 4.42
CA TRP A 50 -8.66 -1.71 5.09
C TRP A 50 -7.19 -1.99 5.31
N ILE A 51 -6.85 -2.51 6.50
CA ILE A 51 -5.51 -3.00 6.81
C ILE A 51 -5.52 -4.52 6.80
N ILE A 52 -4.68 -5.10 5.97
CA ILE A 52 -4.65 -6.54 5.72
C ILE A 52 -3.24 -7.05 5.91
N LYS A 53 -3.09 -8.07 6.76
CA LYS A 53 -1.84 -8.78 6.96
C LYS A 53 -1.82 -10.02 6.07
N ALA A 54 -0.99 -10.00 5.02
CA ALA A 54 -0.86 -11.08 4.03
C ALA A 54 0.48 -11.79 4.20
N GLY A 55 0.53 -12.78 5.09
CA GLY A 55 1.78 -13.45 5.47
C GLY A 55 2.67 -12.55 6.32
N SER A 56 3.90 -12.25 5.85
CA SER A 56 4.81 -11.30 6.51
C SER A 56 4.51 -9.83 6.17
N ASP A 57 3.75 -9.60 5.10
CA ASP A 57 3.51 -8.27 4.56
C ASP A 57 2.23 -7.68 5.13
N THR A 58 2.19 -6.35 5.25
CA THR A 58 0.96 -5.61 5.55
C THR A 58 0.66 -4.70 4.37
N ILE A 59 -0.55 -4.83 3.85
CA ILE A 59 -1.03 -4.07 2.70
C ILE A 59 -2.30 -3.32 3.08
N LYS A 60 -2.67 -2.36 2.25
CA LYS A 60 -3.96 -1.68 2.35
C LYS A 60 -4.84 -2.02 1.15
N ALA A 61 -6.14 -1.87 1.34
CA ALA A 61 -7.10 -1.89 0.26
C ALA A 61 -8.14 -0.80 0.50
N ASP A 62 -8.52 -0.09 -0.55
CA ASP A 62 -9.60 0.90 -0.47
C ASP A 62 -10.96 0.21 -0.30
N GLN A 63 -11.11 -0.94 -0.95
CA GLN A 63 -12.35 -1.71 -1.00
C GLN A 63 -12.03 -3.20 -0.89
N LEU A 64 -12.96 -3.93 -0.29
CA LEU A 64 -12.94 -5.38 -0.22
C LEU A 64 -14.14 -5.96 -0.98
N PRO A 65 -13.98 -7.09 -1.68
CA PRO A 65 -15.11 -7.90 -2.11
C PRO A 65 -15.96 -8.28 -0.89
N ASN A 66 -17.28 -8.20 -1.01
CA ASN A 66 -18.23 -8.54 0.05
C ASN A 66 -18.04 -7.74 1.36
N GLN A 67 -17.59 -6.48 1.26
CA GLN A 67 -17.38 -5.60 2.42
C GLN A 67 -18.60 -5.49 3.36
N ASP A 68 -19.82 -5.62 2.84
CA ASP A 68 -21.06 -5.56 3.62
C ASP A 68 -21.18 -6.71 4.63
N ILE A 69 -20.54 -7.86 4.34
CA ILE A 69 -20.51 -9.03 5.24
C ILE A 69 -19.42 -8.86 6.31
N ILE A 70 -18.29 -8.27 5.92
CA ILE A 70 -17.13 -8.09 6.81
C ILE A 70 -17.44 -7.02 7.86
N GLY A 71 -18.07 -5.92 7.44
CA GLY A 71 -18.36 -4.78 8.30
C GLY A 71 -17.10 -3.98 8.68
N HIS A 72 -17.30 -2.72 9.09
CA HIS A 72 -16.19 -1.80 9.39
C HIS A 72 -15.70 -1.86 10.84
N GLU A 73 -16.36 -2.63 11.71
CA GLU A 73 -16.02 -2.76 13.13
C GLU A 73 -15.16 -4.02 13.36
N ILE A 74 -13.84 -3.86 13.29
CA ILE A 74 -12.89 -4.97 13.47
C ILE A 74 -12.43 -5.05 14.92
N ASN A 75 -13.13 -5.86 15.72
CA ASN A 75 -12.77 -6.10 17.13
C ASN A 75 -11.72 -7.21 17.31
N SER A 76 -11.54 -8.05 16.28
CA SER A 76 -10.55 -9.13 16.24
C SER A 76 -10.13 -9.40 14.79
N PRO A 77 -8.89 -9.85 14.54
CA PRO A 77 -8.45 -10.23 13.20
C PRO A 77 -9.38 -11.24 12.53
N ILE A 78 -9.85 -10.94 11.32
CA ILE A 78 -10.72 -11.81 10.52
C ILE A 78 -9.84 -12.61 9.55
N LYS A 79 -9.80 -13.92 9.72
CA LYS A 79 -9.03 -14.81 8.85
C LYS A 79 -9.70 -14.94 7.49
N VAL A 80 -8.94 -14.71 6.44
CA VAL A 80 -9.42 -14.74 5.06
C VAL A 80 -8.40 -15.37 4.13
N THR A 81 -8.87 -15.84 2.99
CA THR A 81 -8.04 -16.12 1.83
C THR A 81 -8.29 -15.05 0.79
N ILE A 82 -7.24 -14.35 0.35
CA ILE A 82 -7.35 -13.25 -0.63
C ILE A 82 -6.58 -13.57 -1.91
N GLU A 83 -7.11 -13.09 -3.04
CA GLU A 83 -6.39 -12.99 -4.31
C GLU A 83 -5.98 -11.52 -4.51
N ILE A 84 -4.68 -11.24 -4.45
CA ILE A 84 -4.13 -9.89 -4.54
C ILE A 84 -3.98 -9.52 -6.01
N GLY A 85 -4.59 -8.41 -6.40
CA GLY A 85 -4.50 -7.80 -7.72
C GLY A 85 -3.33 -6.82 -7.85
N GLU A 86 -3.51 -5.82 -8.69
CA GLU A 86 -2.45 -4.82 -8.92
C GLU A 86 -2.31 -3.85 -7.75
N LYS A 87 -1.10 -3.29 -7.61
CA LYS A 87 -0.87 -2.15 -6.71
C LYS A 87 -1.57 -0.92 -7.26
N THR A 88 -2.51 -0.36 -6.50
CA THR A 88 -3.34 0.77 -6.91
C THR A 88 -2.79 2.11 -6.44
N ILE A 89 -2.20 2.17 -5.24
CA ILE A 89 -1.64 3.40 -4.66
C ILE A 89 -0.29 3.10 -4.00
N VAL A 90 0.70 3.96 -4.28
CA VAL A 90 2.01 3.93 -3.62
C VAL A 90 2.01 4.94 -2.48
N CYS A 91 2.11 4.46 -1.26
CA CYS A 91 2.11 5.26 -0.03
C CYS A 91 3.39 5.07 0.78
N SER A 92 4.06 3.93 0.62
CA SER A 92 5.34 3.58 1.27
C SER A 92 6.50 4.52 0.92
N SER A 93 6.36 5.37 -0.11
CA SER A 93 7.32 6.43 -0.44
C SER A 93 7.30 7.61 0.55
N SER A 94 6.26 7.72 1.38
CA SER A 94 6.13 8.74 2.42
C SER A 94 6.65 8.23 3.77
N PRO A 95 7.38 9.04 4.56
CA PRO A 95 7.82 8.64 5.90
C PRO A 95 6.65 8.43 6.88
N PHE A 96 5.46 8.94 6.56
CA PHE A 96 4.28 8.87 7.43
C PHE A 96 3.42 7.62 7.17
N TYR A 97 3.50 7.03 5.98
CA TYR A 97 2.63 5.92 5.57
C TYR A 97 3.48 4.75 5.10
N LYS A 98 3.27 3.58 5.69
CA LYS A 98 4.20 2.45 5.53
C LYS A 98 3.74 1.40 4.52
N PHE A 99 2.47 1.44 4.11
CA PHE A 99 1.84 0.35 3.38
C PHE A 99 1.19 0.86 2.10
N ASP A 100 1.48 0.19 0.99
CA ASP A 100 0.87 0.44 -0.31
C ASP A 100 -0.51 -0.19 -0.41
N TYR A 101 -1.31 0.32 -1.34
CA TYR A 101 -2.65 -0.19 -1.62
C TYR A 101 -2.63 -1.17 -2.77
N TYR A 102 -3.42 -2.23 -2.62
CA TYR A 102 -3.60 -3.25 -3.62
C TYR A 102 -5.09 -3.49 -3.85
N GLU A 103 -5.43 -3.86 -5.08
CA GLU A 103 -6.74 -4.42 -5.41
C GLU A 103 -6.87 -5.80 -4.75
N ILE A 104 -8.02 -6.07 -4.13
CA ILE A 104 -8.37 -7.42 -3.67
C ILE A 104 -9.41 -7.99 -4.63
N LYS A 105 -9.00 -8.93 -5.49
CA LYS A 105 -9.84 -9.49 -6.56
C LYS A 105 -10.85 -10.51 -6.03
N LYS A 106 -10.43 -11.31 -5.05
CA LYS A 106 -11.28 -12.30 -4.38
C LYS A 106 -10.97 -12.30 -2.89
N LEU A 107 -12.01 -12.58 -2.11
CA LEU A 107 -11.94 -12.71 -0.66
C LEU A 107 -12.88 -13.83 -0.23
N ILE A 108 -12.34 -14.78 0.53
CA ILE A 108 -13.06 -15.91 1.09
C ILE A 108 -12.84 -15.88 2.61
N LEU A 109 -13.92 -15.88 3.39
CA LEU A 109 -13.84 -15.97 4.85
C LEU A 109 -13.41 -17.39 5.24
N ASN A 110 -12.48 -17.48 6.19
CA ASN A 110 -12.06 -18.75 6.77
C ASN A 110 -12.62 -18.83 8.19
N ASP A 111 -13.46 -19.84 8.46
CA ASP A 111 -14.04 -20.12 9.78
C ASP A 111 -13.01 -20.62 10.80
#